data_AF-A0A497GAM0-F1
#
_entry.id   AF-A0A497GAM0-F1
#
_cell.length_a   1.000
_cell.length_b   1.000
_cell.length_c   1.000
_cell.angle_alpha   90.00
_cell.angle_beta   90.00
_cell.angle_gamma   90.00
#
_symmetry.space_group_name_H-M   'P 1'
#
loop_
_entity.id
_entity.type
_entity.pdbx_description
1 polymer ?
#
loop_
_entity_poly.entity_id
_entity_poly.type
_entity_poly.pdbx_seq_one_letter_code
_entity_poly.pdbx_strand_id
1 'polypeptide(L)'
;MVFALRKIDISEFRGIRKLSKPIELGSFNVLVGRNNVGKSAILEAVFLLSMPFRGETLSLYSKNVYDYLSGLHGGGKSLVYGHSGKAVINYEFTEGVKTSFKRVKHDSEIISGVDVLVKNIEIEMDTVSFSKVVINRKYVMEDSLDYKNF
;
A
#
# COMPACT_ATOMS: atom_id res chain seq x y z
N MET A 1 -16.48 -9.66 -0.87
CA MET A 1 -16.23 -9.21 0.50
C MET A 1 -15.89 -7.72 0.45
N VAL A 2 -16.54 -6.88 1.25
CA VAL A 2 -16.24 -5.44 1.32
C VAL A 2 -15.45 -5.21 2.60
N PHE A 3 -14.30 -4.55 2.51
CA PHE A 3 -13.50 -4.17 3.67
C PHE A 3 -13.55 -2.66 3.88
N ALA A 4 -13.61 -2.23 5.13
CA ALA A 4 -13.64 -0.82 5.51
C ALA A 4 -12.27 -0.38 6.04
N LEU A 5 -11.66 0.56 5.33
CA LEU A 5 -10.49 1.29 5.83
C LEU A 5 -10.96 2.27 6.91
N ARG A 6 -10.38 2.17 8.11
CA ARG A 6 -10.69 3.00 9.28
C ARG A 6 -9.77 4.21 9.37
N LYS A 7 -8.50 4.04 9.02
CA LYS A 7 -7.46 5.05 9.24
C LYS A 7 -6.38 4.96 8.18
N ILE A 8 -5.90 6.11 7.75
CA ILE A 8 -4.72 6.25 6.89
C ILE A 8 -3.76 7.29 7.45
N ASP A 9 -2.47 6.96 7.51
CA ASP A 9 -1.40 7.90 7.85
C ASP A 9 -0.34 7.90 6.76
N ILE A 10 0.14 9.09 6.39
CA ILE A 10 0.98 9.30 5.20
C ILE A 10 2.18 10.15 5.59
N SER A 11 3.37 9.68 5.21
CA SER A 11 4.63 10.41 5.32
C SER A 11 5.39 10.34 4.00
N GLU A 12 5.91 11.49 3.58
CA GLU A 12 6.81 11.69 2.45
C GLU A 12 6.27 11.12 1.12
N PHE A 13 4.95 11.10 0.91
CA PHE A 13 4.30 10.61 -0.30
C PHE A 13 3.82 11.76 -1.18
N ARG A 14 4.33 11.83 -2.42
CA ARG A 14 4.02 12.89 -3.39
C ARG A 14 4.21 14.29 -2.80
N GLY A 15 3.18 15.14 -2.84
CA GLY A 15 3.21 16.48 -2.26
C GLY A 15 3.02 16.52 -0.74
N ILE A 16 2.85 15.38 -0.07
CA ILE A 16 2.60 15.29 1.37
C ILE A 16 3.89 14.93 2.09
N ARG A 17 4.48 15.89 2.79
CA ARG A 17 5.63 15.64 3.68
C ARG A 17 5.24 14.78 4.88
N LYS A 18 4.18 15.17 5.60
CA LYS A 18 3.63 14.44 6.73
C LYS A 18 2.23 14.95 7.03
N LEU A 19 1.29 14.07 7.37
CA LEU A 19 0.00 14.49 7.91
C LEU A 19 0.18 15.01 9.34
N SER A 20 -0.52 16.09 9.70
CA SER A 20 -0.50 16.62 11.07
C SER A 20 -1.13 15.64 12.07
N LYS A 21 -2.10 14.86 11.60
CA LYS A 21 -2.69 13.70 12.26
C LYS A 21 -3.15 12.71 11.19
N PRO A 22 -3.21 11.41 11.51
CA PRO A 22 -3.82 10.44 10.61
C PRO A 22 -5.26 10.83 10.26
N ILE A 23 -5.70 10.45 9.06
CA ILE A 23 -7.08 10.65 8.62
C ILE A 23 -7.90 9.45 9.09
N GLU A 24 -8.95 9.72 9.86
CA GLU A 24 -9.96 8.74 10.23
C GLU A 24 -11.07 8.74 9.18
N LEU A 25 -11.50 7.54 8.79
CA LEU A 25 -12.49 7.32 7.74
C LEU A 25 -13.75 6.69 8.34
N GLY A 26 -14.89 7.29 8.06
CA GLY A 26 -16.21 6.76 8.38
C GLY A 26 -16.82 5.99 7.21
N SER A 27 -18.12 5.71 7.28
CA SER A 27 -18.90 5.10 6.19
C SER A 27 -19.04 6.01 4.97
N PHE A 28 -18.94 7.34 5.17
CA PHE A 28 -18.99 8.34 4.12
C PHE A 28 -17.96 9.43 4.41
N ASN A 29 -17.15 9.77 3.41
CA ASN A 29 -16.02 10.69 3.56
C ASN A 29 -15.99 11.69 2.41
N VAL A 30 -15.80 12.98 2.72
CA VAL A 30 -15.63 14.03 1.72
C VAL A 30 -14.30 14.71 1.95
N LEU A 31 -13.41 14.66 0.95
CA LEU A 31 -12.13 15.39 0.97
C LEU A 31 -12.32 16.77 0.34
N VAL A 32 -12.27 17.82 1.17
CA VAL A 32 -12.41 19.22 0.73
C VAL A 32 -11.12 20.00 0.98
N GLY A 33 -10.78 20.91 0.08
CA GLY A 33 -9.63 21.79 0.20
C GLY A 33 -9.29 22.45 -1.13
N ARG A 34 -8.39 23.44 -1.12
CA ARG A 34 -7.93 24.14 -2.34
C ARG A 34 -7.31 23.18 -3.35
N ASN A 35 -7.13 23.63 -4.59
CA ASN A 35 -6.38 22.86 -5.58
C ASN A 35 -4.95 22.63 -5.11
N ASN A 36 -4.41 21.45 -5.45
CA ASN A 36 -3.02 21.06 -5.16
C ASN A 36 -2.63 20.92 -3.67
N VAL A 37 -3.59 20.71 -2.76
CA VAL A 37 -3.31 20.47 -1.33
C VAL A 37 -3.10 19.00 -0.96
N GLY A 38 -2.95 18.11 -1.95
CA GLY A 38 -2.73 16.67 -1.72
C GLY A 38 -3.99 15.79 -1.72
N LYS A 39 -5.16 16.31 -2.11
CA LYS A 39 -6.40 15.50 -2.19
C LYS A 39 -6.23 14.26 -3.10
N SER A 40 -5.68 14.45 -4.29
CA SER A 40 -5.41 13.35 -5.23
C SER A 40 -4.36 12.39 -4.66
N ALA A 41 -3.33 12.90 -3.98
CA ALA A 41 -2.32 12.05 -3.34
C ALA A 41 -2.94 11.17 -2.25
N ILE A 42 -3.93 11.64 -1.49
CA ILE A 42 -4.64 10.80 -0.51
C ILE A 42 -5.44 9.69 -1.22
N LEU A 43 -6.14 10.02 -2.31
CA LEU A 43 -6.91 9.01 -3.08
C LEU A 43 -5.98 7.98 -3.74
N GLU A 44 -4.84 8.40 -4.24
CA GLU A 44 -3.82 7.51 -4.79
C GLU A 44 -3.19 6.64 -3.72
N ALA A 45 -2.96 7.17 -2.52
CA ALA A 45 -2.54 6.37 -1.37
C ALA A 45 -3.58 5.28 -1.06
N VAL A 46 -4.88 5.59 -1.08
CA VAL A 46 -5.92 4.56 -0.97
C VAL A 46 -5.88 3.58 -2.15
N PHE A 47 -5.63 4.06 -3.36
CA PHE A 47 -5.52 3.19 -4.55
C PHE A 47 -4.36 2.19 -4.46
N LEU A 48 -3.27 2.53 -3.76
CA LEU A 48 -2.15 1.61 -3.53
C LEU A 48 -2.55 0.34 -2.75
N LEU A 49 -3.64 0.38 -1.97
CA LEU A 49 -4.20 -0.82 -1.32
C LEU A 49 -4.88 -1.79 -2.29
N SER A 50 -5.17 -1.39 -3.52
CA SER A 50 -5.90 -2.25 -4.47
C SER A 50 -5.11 -3.52 -4.82
N MET A 51 -3.78 -3.39 -4.98
CA MET A 51 -2.84 -4.51 -5.15
C MET A 51 -1.48 -4.10 -4.55
N PRO A 52 -1.28 -4.25 -3.24
CA PRO A 52 -0.09 -3.74 -2.56
C PRO A 52 1.17 -4.59 -2.80
N PHE A 53 1.11 -5.63 -3.64
CA PHE A 53 2.18 -6.60 -3.87
C PHE A 53 2.69 -6.54 -5.32
N ARG A 54 4.01 -6.61 -5.53
CA ARG A 54 4.63 -6.48 -6.87
C ARG A 54 4.21 -7.54 -7.88
N GLY A 55 3.93 -8.76 -7.41
CA GLY A 55 3.59 -9.90 -8.28
C GLY A 55 2.20 -9.81 -8.91
N GLU A 56 1.37 -8.85 -8.49
CA GLU A 56 0.04 -8.66 -9.02
C GLU A 56 0.03 -7.51 -10.04
N THR A 57 -0.42 -7.83 -11.26
CA THR A 57 -0.64 -6.84 -12.30
C THR A 57 -2.09 -6.38 -12.27
N LEU A 58 -2.31 -5.07 -12.39
CA LEU A 58 -3.61 -4.54 -12.71
C LEU A 58 -3.97 -5.06 -14.10
N SER A 59 -4.91 -6.00 -14.18
CA SER A 59 -5.26 -6.72 -15.44
C SER A 59 -5.58 -5.78 -16.60
N LEU A 60 -6.18 -4.62 -16.31
CA LEU A 60 -6.54 -3.60 -17.29
C LEU A 60 -5.34 -2.80 -17.83
N TYR A 61 -4.23 -2.76 -17.09
CA TYR A 61 -3.07 -1.91 -17.40
C TYR A 61 -1.78 -2.68 -17.63
N SER A 62 -1.78 -4.00 -17.40
CA SER A 62 -0.59 -4.87 -17.55
C SER A 62 0.65 -4.36 -16.80
N LYS A 63 0.44 -3.65 -15.70
CA LYS A 63 1.47 -3.06 -14.83
C LYS A 63 1.11 -3.32 -13.38
N ASN A 64 2.11 -3.45 -12.51
CA ASN A 64 1.85 -3.39 -11.08
C ASN A 64 1.40 -1.97 -10.70
N VAL A 65 0.82 -1.82 -9.51
CA VAL A 65 0.23 -0.54 -9.07
C VAL A 65 1.27 0.57 -8.95
N TYR A 66 2.51 0.25 -8.55
CA TYR A 66 3.60 1.22 -8.47
C TYR A 66 3.98 1.75 -9.87
N ASP A 67 4.20 0.86 -10.83
CA ASP A 67 4.57 1.22 -12.21
C ASP A 67 3.46 1.99 -12.93
N TYR A 68 2.21 1.64 -12.63
CA TYR A 68 1.06 2.39 -13.12
C TYR A 68 1.05 3.81 -12.56
N LEU A 69 1.10 3.95 -11.24
CA LEU A 69 1.00 5.25 -10.58
C LEU A 69 2.20 6.15 -10.90
N SER A 70 3.40 5.60 -10.89
CA SER A 70 4.61 6.32 -11.27
C SER A 70 4.54 6.80 -12.71
N GLY A 71 4.03 5.97 -13.64
CA GLY A 71 3.83 6.33 -15.04
C GLY A 71 2.89 7.52 -15.26
N LEU A 72 1.86 7.67 -14.43
CA LEU A 72 0.94 8.81 -14.50
C LEU A 72 1.60 10.16 -14.15
N HIS A 73 2.70 10.12 -13.40
CA HIS A 73 3.31 11.31 -12.78
C HIS A 73 4.75 11.56 -13.22
N GLY A 74 5.22 10.87 -14.26
CA GLY A 74 6.55 11.08 -14.85
C GLY A 74 7.69 10.28 -14.18
N GLY A 75 7.38 9.21 -13.47
CA GLY A 75 8.33 8.25 -12.90
C GLY A 75 8.31 8.17 -11.38
N GLY A 76 9.02 7.19 -10.82
CA GLY A 76 8.96 6.85 -9.38
C GLY A 76 9.38 7.97 -8.43
N LYS A 77 10.30 8.85 -8.86
CA LYS A 77 10.68 10.06 -8.10
C LYS A 77 9.50 10.97 -7.76
N SER A 78 8.40 10.93 -8.54
CA SER A 78 7.20 11.73 -8.28
C SER A 78 6.32 11.18 -7.14
N LEU A 79 6.57 9.93 -6.71
CA LEU A 79 5.85 9.26 -5.64
C LEU A 79 6.43 9.58 -4.26
N VAL A 80 7.67 10.06 -4.20
CA VAL A 80 8.36 10.43 -2.96
C VAL A 80 8.45 11.96 -2.84
N TYR A 81 8.07 12.49 -1.68
CA TYR A 81 8.19 13.91 -1.38
C TYR A 81 9.66 14.35 -1.47
N GLY A 82 9.89 15.52 -2.07
CA GLY A 82 11.25 16.00 -2.32
C GLY A 82 12.06 15.13 -3.29
N HIS A 83 11.43 14.17 -3.98
CA HIS A 83 12.01 13.34 -5.03
C HIS A 83 13.17 12.43 -4.60
N SER A 84 13.32 12.17 -3.30
CA SER A 84 14.36 11.31 -2.73
C SER A 84 13.96 10.76 -1.37
N GLY A 85 14.60 9.67 -0.94
CA GLY A 85 14.27 9.03 0.32
C GLY A 85 13.15 8.00 0.17
N LYS A 86 12.27 7.93 1.17
CA LYS A 86 11.24 6.90 1.28
C LYS A 86 9.90 7.49 1.66
N ALA A 87 8.84 7.05 0.99
CA ALA A 87 7.46 7.33 1.35
C ALA A 87 6.89 6.16 2.16
N VAL A 88 6.10 6.47 3.19
CA VAL A 88 5.47 5.46 4.06
C VAL A 88 3.99 5.77 4.16
N ILE A 89 3.16 4.74 3.95
CA ILE A 89 1.72 4.82 4.12
C ILE A 89 1.27 3.69 5.04
N ASN A 90 0.56 4.06 6.09
CA ASN A 90 -0.01 3.14 7.07
C ASN A 90 -1.53 3.09 6.92
N TYR A 91 -2.07 1.89 6.95
CA TYR A 91 -3.49 1.61 6.81
C TYR A 91 -3.97 0.78 7.99
N GLU A 92 -5.16 1.09 8.48
CA GLU A 92 -5.83 0.33 9.52
C GLU A 92 -7.27 0.03 9.12
N PHE A 93 -7.71 -1.22 9.27
CA PHE A 93 -9.04 -1.68 8.92
C PHE A 93 -9.94 -1.78 10.16
N THR A 94 -11.26 -1.57 9.99
CA THR A 94 -12.21 -1.58 11.10
C THR A 94 -12.31 -2.94 11.79
N GLU A 95 -12.56 -4.00 11.02
CA GLU A 95 -12.72 -5.37 11.55
C GLU A 95 -11.59 -6.32 11.12
N GLY A 96 -10.64 -5.80 10.34
CA GLY A 96 -9.65 -6.58 9.62
C GLY A 96 -10.22 -7.29 8.39
N VAL A 97 -9.33 -7.71 7.50
CA VAL A 97 -9.66 -8.41 6.25
C VAL A 97 -9.17 -9.84 6.34
N LYS A 98 -10.08 -10.81 6.24
CA LYS A 98 -9.70 -12.23 6.15
C LYS A 98 -9.20 -12.50 4.74
N THR A 99 -7.97 -12.97 4.62
CA THR A 99 -7.36 -13.36 3.35
C THR A 99 -6.44 -14.55 3.55
N SER A 100 -6.23 -15.34 2.50
CA SER A 100 -5.35 -16.50 2.52
C SER A 100 -4.11 -16.17 1.70
N PHE A 101 -2.94 -16.41 2.28
CA PHE A 101 -1.68 -16.18 1.60
C PHE A 101 -0.94 -17.48 1.31
N LYS A 102 -0.21 -17.54 0.20
CA LYS A 102 0.59 -18.73 -0.13
C LYS A 102 1.87 -18.73 0.71
N ARG A 103 2.24 -19.89 1.24
CA ARG A 103 3.52 -20.05 1.94
C ARG A 103 4.48 -20.84 1.05
N VAL A 104 5.61 -20.25 0.71
CA VAL A 104 6.70 -20.95 0.01
C VAL A 104 7.79 -21.29 1.01
N LYS A 105 8.11 -22.58 1.10
CA LYS A 105 9.28 -23.05 1.84
C LYS A 105 10.55 -22.72 1.04
N HIS A 106 11.67 -22.64 1.74
CA HIS A 106 13.00 -22.34 1.18
C HIS A 106 13.48 -23.31 0.07
N ASP A 107 12.73 -24.39 -0.20
CA ASP A 107 12.99 -25.41 -1.24
C ASP A 107 11.88 -25.50 -2.32
N SER A 108 11.15 -24.41 -2.60
CA SER A 108 10.17 -24.30 -3.69
C SER A 108 8.87 -25.13 -3.55
N GLU A 109 8.65 -25.82 -2.42
CA GLU A 109 7.35 -26.43 -2.13
C GLU A 109 6.35 -25.38 -1.60
N ILE A 110 5.20 -25.28 -2.25
CA ILE A 110 4.04 -24.50 -1.80
C ILE A 110 3.31 -25.29 -0.73
N ILE A 111 3.44 -24.87 0.53
CA ILE A 111 2.85 -25.55 1.68
C ILE A 111 1.63 -24.75 2.11
N SER A 112 0.52 -25.00 1.40
CA SER A 112 -0.84 -24.52 1.73
C SER A 112 -1.06 -23.00 1.90
N GLY A 113 -2.32 -22.60 1.88
CA GLY A 113 -2.73 -21.22 2.17
C GLY A 113 -2.79 -20.99 3.68
N VAL A 114 -2.16 -19.91 4.16
CA VAL A 114 -2.28 -19.44 5.55
C VAL A 114 -3.36 -18.38 5.61
N ASP A 115 -4.43 -18.64 6.36
CA ASP A 115 -5.46 -17.65 6.62
C ASP A 115 -4.96 -16.61 7.62
N VAL A 116 -5.00 -15.34 7.21
CA VAL A 116 -4.58 -14.20 8.01
C VAL A 116 -5.71 -13.18 8.08
N LEU A 117 -6.00 -12.73 9.30
CA LEU A 117 -6.85 -11.57 9.54
C LEU A 117 -5.99 -10.30 9.52
N VAL A 118 -5.99 -9.58 8.42
CA VAL A 118 -5.19 -8.36 8.20
C VAL A 118 -5.86 -7.16 8.85
N LYS A 119 -5.31 -6.65 9.96
CA LYS A 119 -5.80 -5.46 10.69
C LYS A 119 -5.08 -4.19 10.29
N ASN A 120 -3.79 -4.29 9.94
CA ASN A 120 -3.00 -3.17 9.44
C ASN A 120 -2.08 -3.60 8.30
N ILE A 121 -1.80 -2.64 7.43
CA ILE A 121 -0.80 -2.72 6.37
C ILE A 121 0.06 -1.46 6.45
N GLU A 122 1.37 -1.61 6.31
CA GLU A 122 2.30 -0.52 6.04
C GLU A 122 2.93 -0.79 4.68
N ILE A 123 2.94 0.23 3.81
CA ILE A 123 3.65 0.21 2.54
C ILE A 123 4.74 1.26 2.62
N GLU A 124 5.97 0.84 2.37
CA GLU A 124 7.14 1.69 2.24
C GLU A 124 7.63 1.59 0.80
N MET A 125 7.92 2.72 0.18
CA MET A 125 8.44 2.80 -1.20
C MET A 125 9.55 3.82 -1.30
N ASP A 126 10.44 3.61 -2.27
CA ASP A 126 11.43 4.58 -2.67
C ASP A 126 11.15 5.06 -4.10
N THR A 127 12.13 5.71 -4.72
CA THR A 127 11.97 6.28 -6.07
C THR A 127 12.02 5.25 -7.20
N VAL A 128 12.36 3.99 -6.90
CA VAL A 128 12.54 2.89 -7.85
C VAL A 128 11.36 1.93 -7.75
N SER A 129 10.88 1.65 -6.54
CA SER A 129 9.84 0.63 -6.33
C SER A 129 9.17 0.75 -4.96
N PHE A 130 8.20 -0.12 -4.68
CA PHE A 130 7.97 -0.51 -3.28
C PHE A 130 9.30 -1.03 -2.69
N SER A 131 9.47 -0.97 -1.38
CA SER A 131 10.70 -1.43 -0.72
C SER A 131 10.41 -2.32 0.48
N LYS A 132 9.17 -2.24 1.01
CA LYS A 132 8.73 -3.05 2.14
C LYS A 132 7.21 -2.99 2.27
N VAL A 133 6.60 -4.16 2.50
CA VAL A 133 5.20 -4.29 2.90
C VAL A 133 5.14 -5.02 4.23
N VAL A 134 4.46 -4.43 5.21
CA VAL A 134 4.30 -5.02 6.55
C VAL A 134 2.83 -5.25 6.80
N ILE A 135 2.47 -6.47 7.22
CA ILE A 135 1.10 -6.85 7.53
C ILE A 135 1.03 -7.25 8.99
N ASN A 136 0.11 -6.67 9.76
CA ASN A 136 0.00 -6.93 11.19
C ASN A 136 1.34 -6.80 11.96
N ARG A 137 2.16 -5.82 11.57
CA ARG A 137 3.54 -5.61 12.08
C ARG A 137 4.53 -6.74 11.77
N LYS A 138 4.19 -7.67 10.88
CA LYS A 138 5.10 -8.70 10.37
C LYS A 138 5.52 -8.37 8.94
N TYR A 139 6.81 -8.41 8.67
CA TYR A 139 7.37 -8.14 7.35
C TYR A 139 6.97 -9.24 6.35
N VAL A 140 6.55 -8.81 5.15
CA VAL A 140 6.21 -9.67 4.01
C VAL A 140 7.18 -9.35 2.87
N MET A 141 7.83 -10.38 2.31
CA MET A 141 8.79 -10.22 1.21
C MET A 141 8.08 -9.75 -0.06
N GLU A 142 8.74 -8.86 -0.79
CA GLU A 142 8.12 -8.02 -1.82
C GLU A 142 7.91 -8.70 -3.17
N ASP A 143 8.78 -9.65 -3.52
CA ASP A 143 8.82 -10.29 -4.84
C ASP A 143 8.01 -11.59 -4.89
N SER A 144 7.19 -11.85 -3.89
CA SER A 144 6.48 -13.12 -3.79
C SER A 144 5.16 -12.97 -3.05
N LEU A 145 4.16 -13.76 -3.44
CA LEU A 145 2.98 -14.04 -2.62
C LEU A 145 3.34 -14.81 -1.33
N ASP A 146 4.63 -14.82 -0.93
CA ASP A 146 5.21 -15.77 0.01
C ASP A 146 5.47 -15.17 1.37
N TYR A 147 4.90 -15.82 2.37
CA TYR A 147 4.95 -15.41 3.75
C TYR A 147 5.96 -16.28 4.49
N LYS A 148 7.24 -15.90 4.49
CA LYS A 148 8.25 -16.62 5.30
C LYS A 148 7.98 -16.52 6.82
N ASN A 149 7.26 -15.49 7.27
CA ASN A 149 7.09 -15.13 8.69
C ASN A 149 5.68 -15.39 9.27
N PHE A 150 4.80 -16.07 8.53
CA PHE A 150 3.49 -16.53 9.00
C PHE A 150 3.44 -18.04 8.95
#